data_AF-A0A078IF64-F1
#
_entry.id   AF-A0A078IF64-F1
#
_cell.length_a   1.000
_cell.length_b   1.000
_cell.length_c   1.000
_cell.angle_alpha   90.00
_cell.angle_beta   90.00
_cell.angle_gamma   90.00
#
_symmetry.space_group_name_H-M   'P 1'
#
loop_
_entity.id
_entity.type
_entity.pdbx_description
1 polymer ?
#
loop_
_entity_poly.entity_id
_entity_poly.type
_entity_poly.pdbx_seq_one_letter_code
_entity_poly.pdbx_strand_id
1 'polypeptide(L)'
;MEGCGKFPVGTEFEHLDAIYGFNWDFKNLEEALEEGGFLHGKKVYVFGFAEPQHFKHIIHVPTVNVIDSTIEPSNKVAIASIQSAREETITMKEMRMGWFPLHSFTRKRQTS
;
A
#
# COMPACT_ATOMS: atom_id res chain seq x y z
N MET A 1 4.63 -6.63 13.95
CA MET A 1 4.38 -7.00 12.53
C MET A 1 5.71 -7.39 11.90
N GLU A 2 6.09 -8.66 12.06
CA GLU A 2 7.18 -9.26 11.29
C GLU A 2 6.56 -10.16 10.22
N GLY A 3 7.02 -10.01 8.99
CA GLY A 3 6.57 -10.78 7.83
C GLY A 3 5.33 -10.19 7.13
N CYS A 4 5.44 -10.04 5.80
CA CYS A 4 4.43 -9.56 4.84
C CYS A 4 4.13 -8.04 4.83
N GLY A 5 4.65 -7.33 3.80
CA GLY A 5 4.01 -6.10 3.28
C GLY A 5 4.91 -4.89 2.98
N LYS A 6 6.24 -4.95 3.13
CA LYS A 6 7.10 -3.75 3.11
C LYS A 6 7.91 -3.57 1.82
N PHE A 7 7.27 -3.43 0.66
CA PHE A 7 7.96 -2.81 -0.48
C PHE A 7 7.06 -1.72 -1.06
N PRO A 8 7.44 -0.43 -0.97
CA PRO A 8 6.69 0.65 -1.58
C PRO A 8 6.78 0.47 -3.09
N VAL A 9 5.71 -0.09 -3.67
CA VAL A 9 5.67 -0.45 -5.06
C VAL A 9 5.97 0.74 -5.97
N GLY A 10 6.74 0.49 -7.03
CA GLY A 10 7.04 1.52 -8.04
C GLY A 10 8.05 2.55 -7.55
N THR A 11 8.67 2.32 -6.39
CA THR A 11 9.74 3.18 -5.89
C THR A 11 11.09 2.65 -6.32
N GLU A 12 11.90 3.54 -6.90
CA GLU A 12 13.29 3.27 -7.22
C GLU A 12 14.11 2.97 -5.95
N PHE A 13 15.10 2.07 -6.09
CA PHE A 13 15.92 1.59 -4.97
C PHE A 13 16.59 2.72 -4.20
N GLU A 14 17.04 3.76 -4.90
CA GLU A 14 17.71 4.94 -4.34
C GLU A 14 16.81 5.75 -3.38
N HIS A 15 15.49 5.60 -3.51
CA HIS A 15 14.51 6.30 -2.66
C HIS A 15 13.96 5.43 -1.51
N LEU A 16 14.32 4.14 -1.44
CA LEU A 16 13.82 3.23 -0.40
C LEU A 16 14.25 3.65 1.00
N ASP A 17 15.52 4.03 1.18
CA ASP A 17 16.04 4.46 2.48
C ASP A 17 15.30 5.71 2.99
N ALA A 18 14.98 6.63 2.09
CA ALA A 18 14.19 7.82 2.43
C ALA A 18 12.79 7.46 2.92
N ILE A 19 12.16 6.44 2.32
CA ILE A 19 10.81 5.98 2.69
C ILE A 19 10.81 5.31 4.07
N TYR A 20 11.84 4.54 4.40
CA TYR A 20 11.98 3.94 5.73
C TYR A 20 12.35 4.96 6.81
N GLY A 21 12.83 6.15 6.44
CA GLY A 21 13.06 7.26 7.35
C GLY A 21 11.78 7.95 7.85
N PHE A 22 10.63 7.73 7.20
CA PHE A 22 9.35 8.26 7.67
C PHE A 22 8.84 7.48 8.88
N ASN A 23 8.22 8.20 9.82
CA ASN A 23 7.42 7.56 10.87
C ASN A 23 6.06 7.18 10.28
N TRP A 24 5.89 5.90 9.91
CA TRP A 24 4.62 5.39 9.41
C TRP A 24 3.61 5.35 10.55
N ASP A 25 2.65 6.28 10.51
CA ASP A 25 1.48 6.28 11.39
C ASP A 25 0.27 5.74 10.62
N PHE A 26 -0.30 4.64 11.11
CA PHE A 26 -1.48 3.99 10.52
C PHE A 26 -2.76 4.28 11.30
N LYS A 27 -2.74 5.21 12.26
CA LYS A 27 -3.90 5.46 13.14
C LYS A 27 -5.19 5.71 12.36
N ASN A 28 -5.14 6.48 11.27
CA ASN A 28 -6.31 6.73 10.42
C ASN A 28 -6.85 5.45 9.76
N LEU A 29 -5.97 4.54 9.35
CA LEU A 29 -6.34 3.25 8.78
C LEU A 29 -6.89 2.32 9.86
N GLU A 30 -6.26 2.27 11.03
CA GLU A 30 -6.72 1.51 12.19
C GLU A 30 -8.13 1.96 12.60
N GLU A 31 -8.36 3.26 12.80
CA GLU A 31 -9.67 3.82 13.14
C GLU A 31 -10.74 3.53 12.07
N ALA A 32 -10.37 3.51 10.79
CA ALA A 32 -11.30 3.15 9.72
C ALA A 32 -11.75 1.68 9.78
N LEU A 33 -10.90 0.78 10.29
CA LEU A 33 -11.11 -0.67 10.36
C LEU A 33 -11.72 -1.13 11.69
N GLU A 34 -11.51 -0.38 12.77
CA GLU A 34 -12.05 -0.65 14.10
C GLU A 34 -13.58 -0.62 14.14
N GLU A 35 -14.17 -1.18 15.21
CA GLU A 35 -15.64 -1.21 15.40
C GLU A 35 -16.24 0.20 15.36
N GLY A 36 -17.20 0.41 14.45
CA GLY A 36 -17.78 1.73 14.17
C GLY A 36 -17.07 2.53 13.08
N GLY A 37 -15.90 2.09 12.61
CA GLY A 37 -15.18 2.65 11.47
C GLY A 37 -15.86 2.34 10.12
N PHE A 38 -15.64 3.18 9.11
CA PHE A 38 -16.34 3.08 7.83
C PHE A 38 -15.90 1.90 6.93
N LEU A 39 -14.78 1.26 7.25
CA LEU A 39 -14.29 0.02 6.61
C LEU A 39 -14.54 -1.21 7.48
N HIS A 40 -15.14 -1.05 8.66
CA HIS A 40 -15.40 -2.16 9.56
C HIS A 40 -16.29 -3.23 8.90
N GLY A 41 -15.85 -4.50 9.02
CA GLY A 41 -16.59 -5.65 8.49
C GLY A 41 -16.58 -5.78 6.97
N LYS A 42 -15.88 -4.88 6.26
CA LYS A 42 -15.76 -4.92 4.80
C LYS A 42 -14.58 -5.76 4.36
N LYS A 43 -14.71 -6.36 3.17
CA LYS A 43 -13.57 -7.03 2.51
C LYS A 43 -12.72 -5.96 1.84
N VAL A 44 -11.55 -5.72 2.40
CA VAL A 44 -10.63 -4.69 1.89
C VAL A 44 -9.30 -5.30 1.43
N TYR A 45 -8.74 -4.71 0.39
CA TYR A 45 -7.42 -5.03 -0.12
C TYR A 45 -6.51 -3.83 0.06
N VAL A 46 -5.31 -4.06 0.55
CA VAL A 46 -4.33 -2.99 0.80
C VAL A 46 -3.14 -3.10 -0.13
N PHE A 47 -2.60 -1.93 -0.48
CA PHE A 47 -1.43 -1.80 -1.34
C PHE A 47 -0.59 -0.60 -0.94
N GLY A 48 0.68 -0.86 -0.61
CA GLY A 48 1.65 0.16 -0.24
C GLY A 48 2.46 0.62 -1.44
N PHE A 49 2.64 1.93 -1.59
CA PHE A 49 3.50 2.55 -2.59
C PHE A 49 4.12 3.83 -2.02
N ALA A 50 4.98 4.50 -2.77
CA ALA A 50 5.43 5.84 -2.42
C ALA A 50 4.95 6.84 -3.46
N GLU A 51 4.08 7.74 -3.03
CA GLU A 51 3.49 8.75 -3.88
C GLU A 51 4.45 9.94 -4.01
N PRO A 52 4.89 10.29 -5.23
CA PRO A 52 5.73 11.46 -5.43
C PRO A 52 4.89 12.73 -5.24
N GLN A 53 5.25 13.54 -4.24
CA GLN A 53 4.65 14.84 -3.99
C GLN A 53 5.61 15.94 -4.43
N HIS A 54 5.13 16.87 -5.26
CA HIS A 54 5.93 17.98 -5.76
C HIS A 54 5.79 19.19 -4.81
N PHE A 55 6.80 19.40 -3.96
CA PHE A 55 6.93 20.62 -3.16
C PHE A 55 8.09 21.46 -3.71
N LYS A 56 9.05 21.86 -2.86
CA LYS A 56 10.30 22.52 -3.28
C LYS A 56 11.28 21.53 -3.95
N HIS A 57 11.09 20.24 -3.69
CA HIS A 57 11.74 19.09 -4.32
C HIS A 57 10.73 17.94 -4.33
N ILE A 58 11.01 16.88 -5.09
CA ILE A 58 10.17 15.68 -5.11
C ILE A 58 10.41 14.91 -3.80
N ILE A 59 9.33 14.63 -3.08
CA ILE A 59 9.36 13.79 -1.88
C ILE A 59 8.50 12.56 -2.16
N HIS A 60 9.08 11.37 -1.99
CA HIS A 60 8.35 10.12 -2.06
C HIS A 60 7.67 9.84 -0.71
N VAL A 61 6.39 10.20 -0.61
CA VAL A 61 5.61 10.02 0.62
C VAL A 61 5.11 8.58 0.67
N PRO A 62 5.40 7.81 1.73
CA PRO A 62 4.83 6.49 1.87
C PRO A 62 3.31 6.54 2.02
N THR A 63 2.61 5.79 1.17
CA THR A 63 1.14 5.80 1.08
C THR A 63 0.60 4.37 1.04
N VAL A 64 -0.52 4.13 1.73
CA VAL A 64 -1.29 2.88 1.62
C VAL A 64 -2.64 3.17 0.99
N ASN A 65 -2.92 2.53 -0.13
CA ASN A 65 -4.25 2.51 -0.74
C ASN A 65 -5.06 1.35 -0.17
N VAL A 66 -6.33 1.63 0.12
CA VAL A 66 -7.29 0.64 0.59
C VAL A 66 -8.46 0.58 -0.38
N ILE A 67 -8.75 -0.63 -0.88
CA ILE A 67 -9.82 -0.88 -1.83
C ILE A 67 -10.88 -1.73 -1.14
N ASP A 68 -12.04 -1.12 -0.87
CA ASP A 68 -13.25 -1.82 -0.47
C ASP A 68 -13.88 -2.50 -1.68
N SER A 69 -13.77 -3.83 -1.75
CA SER A 69 -14.27 -4.61 -2.88
C SER A 69 -14.59 -6.05 -2.47
N THR A 70 -15.70 -6.58 -2.98
CA THR A 70 -16.05 -7.99 -2.82
C THR A 70 -15.22 -8.90 -3.73
N ILE A 71 -14.70 -8.36 -4.84
CA ILE A 71 -13.90 -9.05 -5.86
C ILE A 71 -12.42 -8.65 -5.70
N GLU A 72 -11.52 -9.59 -5.96
CA GLU A 72 -10.07 -9.32 -5.94
C GLU A 72 -9.70 -8.26 -6.99
N PRO A 73 -8.93 -7.22 -6.64
CA PRO A 73 -8.48 -6.24 -7.61
C PRO A 73 -7.53 -6.88 -8.63
N SER A 74 -7.35 -6.22 -9.79
CA SER A 74 -6.49 -6.71 -10.87
C SER A 74 -5.10 -7.13 -10.38
N ASN A 75 -4.62 -8.28 -10.82
CA ASN A 75 -3.26 -8.76 -10.57
C ASN A 75 -2.24 -8.26 -11.62
N LYS A 76 -2.62 -7.28 -12.44
CA LYS A 76 -1.80 -6.66 -13.48
C LYS A 76 -1.65 -5.17 -13.20
N VAL A 77 -0.45 -4.65 -13.42
CA VAL A 77 -0.10 -3.24 -13.29
C VAL A 77 0.36 -2.72 -14.65
N ALA A 78 -0.18 -1.57 -15.05
CA ALA A 78 0.30 -0.84 -16.21
C ALA A 78 1.48 0.04 -15.77
N ILE A 79 2.60 -0.09 -16.47
CA ILE A 79 3.76 0.79 -16.35
C ILE A 79 3.69 1.75 -17.53
N ALA A 80 3.37 3.00 -17.22
CA ALA A 80 3.42 4.11 -18.15
C ALA A 80 4.64 4.97 -17.79
N SER A 81 5.69 4.94 -18.62
CA SER A 81 6.78 5.91 -18.51
C SER A 81 6.49 7.07 -19.45
N ILE A 82 6.52 8.29 -18.91
CA ILE A 82 6.40 9.53 -19.70
C ILE A 82 7.44 9.56 -20.84
N GLN A 83 8.57 8.87 -20.67
CA GLN A 83 9.65 8.81 -21.63
C GLN A 83 9.48 7.71 -22.69
N SER A 84 8.65 6.69 -22.46
CA SER A 84 8.62 5.50 -23.34
C SER A 84 7.53 5.53 -24.42
N ALA A 85 6.52 6.42 -24.35
CA ALA A 85 5.32 6.43 -25.21
C ALA A 85 4.61 5.05 -25.33
N ARG A 86 4.98 4.09 -24.48
CA ARG A 86 4.54 2.69 -24.50
C ARG A 86 4.08 2.35 -23.10
N GLU A 87 2.83 1.93 -23.01
CA GLU A 87 2.27 1.32 -21.81
C GLU A 87 2.55 -0.18 -21.86
N GLU A 88 3.28 -0.68 -20.87
CA GLU A 88 3.49 -2.11 -20.70
C GLU A 88 2.64 -2.61 -19.55
N THR A 89 1.92 -3.72 -19.75
CA THR A 89 1.16 -4.36 -18.67
C THR A 89 1.94 -5.56 -18.16
N ILE A 90 2.37 -5.50 -16.90
CA ILE A 90 3.14 -6.56 -16.24
C ILE A 90 2.29 -7.16 -15.12
N THR A 91 2.44 -8.45 -14.84
CA THR A 91 1.76 -9.07 -13.70
C THR A 91 2.44 -8.68 -12.39
N MET A 92 1.66 -8.49 -11.31
CA MET A 92 2.21 -8.19 -9.99
C MET A 92 3.18 -9.28 -9.52
N LYS A 93 2.93 -10.54 -9.90
CA LYS A 93 3.81 -11.68 -9.58
C LYS A 93 5.22 -11.51 -10.14
N GLU A 94 5.35 -11.04 -11.38
CA GLU A 94 6.65 -10.77 -12.01
C GLU A 94 7.43 -9.69 -11.26
N MET A 95 6.70 -8.71 -10.73
CA MET A 95 7.25 -7.64 -9.90
C MET A 95 7.41 -8.01 -8.43
N ARG A 96 7.16 -9.28 -8.04
CA ARG A 96 7.15 -9.76 -6.64
C ARG A 96 6.21 -8.96 -5.73
N MET A 97 5.09 -8.53 -6.30
CA MET A 97 4.03 -7.75 -5.67
C MET A 97 2.76 -8.59 -5.54
N GLY A 98 1.85 -8.14 -4.67
CA GLY A 98 0.52 -8.71 -4.56
C GLY A 98 -0.38 -7.86 -3.69
N TRP A 99 -1.68 -8.10 -3.80
CA TRP A 99 -2.67 -7.58 -2.87
C TRP A 99 -2.59 -8.34 -1.57
N PHE A 100 -2.66 -7.63 -0.45
CA PHE A 100 -2.79 -8.25 0.85
C PHE A 100 -4.25 -8.12 1.30
N PRO A 101 -4.99 -9.24 1.42
CA PRO A 101 -6.30 -9.21 2.05
C PRO A 101 -6.10 -8.86 3.52
N LEU A 102 -6.58 -7.69 3.92
CA LEU A 102 -6.53 -7.31 5.31
C LEU A 102 -7.66 -8.04 6.03
N HIS A 103 -7.32 -9.18 6.63
CA HIS A 103 -8.23 -9.89 7.50
C HIS A 103 -8.43 -9.03 8.74
N SER A 104 -9.69 -8.93 9.18
CA SER A 104 -10.16 -8.10 10.29
C SER A 104 -9.09 -7.96 11.37
N PHE A 105 -8.64 -6.71 11.61
CA PHE A 105 -7.68 -6.40 12.66
C PHE A 105 -8.36 -6.60 14.01
N THR A 106 -8.47 -7.86 14.46
CA THR A 106 -8.89 -8.16 15.82
C THR A 106 -7.66 -7.97 16.68
N ARG A 107 -7.50 -6.75 17.21
CA ARG A 107 -6.59 -6.49 18.32
C ARG A 107 -7.04 -7.39 19.46
N LYS A 108 -6.45 -8.58 19.60
CA LYS A 108 -6.56 -9.35 20.84
C LYS A 108 -5.95 -8.46 21.91
N ARG A 109 -6.78 -7.84 22.75
CA ARG A 109 -6.32 -7.21 23.99
C ARG A 109 -5.50 -8.27 24.72
N GLN A 110 -4.19 -8.15 24.70
CA GLN A 110 -3.35 -8.84 25.67
C GLN A 110 -3.64 -8.15 27.00
N THR A 111 -4.55 -8.73 27.77
CA THR A 111 -4.64 -8.50 29.20
C THR A 111 -3.61 -9.40 29.87
N SER A 112 -2.51 -8.82 30.33
CA SER A 112 -1.71 -9.29 31.47
C SER A 112 -1.00 -8.12 32.09
#